data_AF-A0A807LK00-F1
#
_entry.id   AF-A0A807LK00-F1
#
_cell.length_a   1.000
_cell.length_b   1.000
_cell.length_c   1.000
_cell.angle_alpha   90.00
_cell.angle_beta   90.00
_cell.angle_gamma   90.00
#
_symmetry.space_group_name_H-M   'P 1'
#
loop_
_entity.id
_entity.type
_entity.pdbx_description
1 polymer ?
#
loop_
_entity_poly.entity_id
_entity_poly.type
_entity_poly.pdbx_seq_one_letter_code
_entity_poly.pdbx_strand_id
1 'polypeptide(L)' 'MPRRDDIETAFRQSIVMEPGGRRTVTTENFVKTLLTFHWDWSPRQSNQWIENYVSTFKDISQQEGELRTFMMYNPNGGL' A
#
# COMPACT_ATOMS: atom_id res chain seq x y z
N MET A 1 12.66 18.17 -3.48
CA MET A 1 12.24 17.59 -4.78
C MET A 1 10.98 16.78 -4.51
N PRO A 2 9.79 17.15 -5.03
CA PRO A 2 8.51 16.73 -4.44
C PRO A 2 7.97 15.36 -4.92
N ARG A 3 8.47 14.82 -6.04
CA ARG A 3 7.74 13.76 -6.78
C ARG A 3 7.71 12.38 -6.11
N ARG A 4 8.65 12.07 -5.21
CA ARG A 4 8.65 10.79 -4.47
C ARG A 4 7.79 10.86 -3.21
N ASP A 5 7.72 12.04 -2.59
CA ASP A 5 6.95 12.27 -1.37
C ASP A 5 5.44 12.12 -1.64
N ASP A 6 4.98 12.48 -2.84
CA ASP A 6 3.58 12.32 -3.25
C ASP A 6 3.13 10.85 -3.27
N ILE A 7 3.98 9.95 -3.80
CA ILE A 7 3.69 8.51 -3.90
C ILE A 7 3.67 7.89 -2.50
N GLU A 8 4.64 8.25 -1.65
CA GLU A 8 4.67 7.78 -0.27
C GLU A 8 3.48 8.32 0.55
N THR A 9 3.10 9.57 0.32
CA THR A 9 1.91 10.18 0.94
C THR A 9 0.64 9.48 0.48
N ALA A 10 0.52 9.19 -0.82
CA ALA A 10 -0.59 8.43 -1.38
C ALA A 10 -0.68 7.02 -0.76
N PHE A 11 0.46 6.35 -0.56
CA PHE A 11 0.53 5.05 0.11
C PHE A 11 0.07 5.15 1.57
N ARG A 12 0.56 6.14 2.33
CA ARG A 12 0.15 6.31 3.73
C ARG A 12 -1.34 6.61 3.87
N GLN A 13 -1.91 7.36 2.92
CA GLN A 13 -3.35 7.66 2.88
C GLN A 13 -4.22 6.47 2.46
N SER A 14 -3.67 5.50 1.72
CA SER A 14 -4.41 4.29 1.35
C SER A 14 -4.42 3.21 2.45
N ILE A 15 -3.68 3.41 3.55
CA ILE A 15 -3.68 2.51 4.71
C ILE A 15 -5.02 2.61 5.44
N VAL A 16 -5.70 1.48 5.55
CA VAL A 16 -6.93 1.30 6.30
C VAL A 16 -6.61 0.66 7.66
N MET A 17 -7.09 1.29 8.73
CA MET A 17 -7.04 0.70 10.08
C MET A 17 -8.31 -0.10 10.32
N GLU A 18 -8.17 -1.41 10.48
CA GLU A 18 -9.27 -2.30 10.81
C GLU A 18 -9.60 -2.23 12.32
N PRO A 19 -10.84 -2.57 12.74
CA PRO A 19 -11.27 -2.50 14.14
C PRO A 19 -10.41 -3.29 15.14
N GLY A 20 -9.59 -4.23 14.66
CA GLY A 20 -8.62 -5.00 15.47
C GLY A 20 -7.24 -4.36 15.61
N GLY A 21 -7.06 -3.09 15.23
CA GLY A 21 -5.76 -2.40 15.25
C GLY A 21 -4.81 -2.81 14.12
N ARG A 22 -5.26 -3.73 13.26
CA ARG A 22 -4.52 -4.19 12.08
C ARG A 22 -4.57 -3.13 10.99
N ARG A 23 -3.41 -2.85 10.40
CA ARG A 23 -3.28 -1.93 9.27
C ARG A 23 -3.15 -2.72 7.99
N THR A 24 -4.03 -2.45 7.03
CA THR A 24 -4.01 -3.07 5.70
C THR A 24 -4.01 -2.02 4.61
N VAL A 25 -3.52 -2.38 3.45
CA VAL A 25 -3.57 -1.56 2.24
C VAL A 25 -3.90 -2.47 1.07
N THR A 26 -4.89 -2.08 0.27
CA THR A 26 -5.23 -2.77 -0.97
C THR A 26 -4.61 -2.03 -2.14
N THR A 27 -4.14 -2.76 -3.15
CA THR A 27 -3.62 -2.16 -4.38
C THR A 27 -4.67 -1.25 -5.03
N GLU A 28 -5.94 -1.64 -4.96
CA GLU A 28 -7.04 -0.83 -5.48
C GLU A 28 -7.13 0.54 -4.80
N ASN A 29 -7.08 0.60 -3.47
CA ASN A 29 -7.08 1.88 -2.76
C ASN A 29 -5.82 2.68 -3.06
N PHE A 30 -4.67 2.02 -3.15
CA PHE A 30 -3.43 2.72 -3.46
C PHE A 30 -3.46 3.36 -4.85
N VAL A 31 -3.94 2.64 -5.89
CA VAL A 31 -4.12 3.20 -7.23
C VAL A 31 -5.15 4.33 -7.23
N LYS A 32 -6.29 4.18 -6.53
CA LYS A 32 -7.29 5.25 -6.40
C LYS A 32 -6.70 6.52 -5.77
N THR A 33 -5.90 6.38 -4.72
CA THR A 33 -5.23 7.52 -4.10
C THR A 33 -4.16 8.11 -5.02
N LEU A 34 -3.36 7.29 -5.70
CA LEU A 34 -2.37 7.79 -6.67
C LEU A 34 -3.02 8.66 -7.76
N LEU A 35 -4.20 8.29 -8.25
CA LEU A 35 -4.96 9.10 -9.20
C LEU A 35 -5.33 10.48 -8.64
N THR A 36 -5.60 10.63 -7.33
CA THR A 36 -5.84 11.95 -6.72
C THR A 36 -4.58 12.81 -6.66
N PHE A 37 -3.40 12.19 -6.70
CA PHE A 37 -2.10 12.88 -6.81
C PHE A 37 -1.62 13.01 -8.27
N HIS A 38 -2.51 12.80 -9.26
CA HIS A 38 -2.20 12.82 -10.70
C HIS A 38 -1.20 11.74 -11.16
N TRP A 39 -1.12 10.63 -10.45
CA TRP A 39 -0.35 9.45 -10.85
C TRP A 39 -1.28 8.35 -11.36
N ASP A 40 -1.19 8.06 -12.65
CA ASP A 40 -1.92 6.95 -13.28
C ASP A 40 -1.00 5.72 -13.35
N TRP A 41 -1.04 4.90 -12.30
CA TRP A 41 -0.26 3.67 -12.20
C TRP A 41 -1.14 2.45 -12.37
N SER A 42 -0.60 1.44 -13.04
CA SER A 42 -1.26 0.13 -13.08
C SER A 42 -1.16 -0.55 -11.70
N PRO A 43 -2.12 -1.43 -11.35
CA PRO A 43 -2.03 -2.23 -10.13
C PRO A 43 -0.70 -2.99 -10.01
N ARG A 44 -0.18 -3.52 -11.13
CA ARG A 44 1.14 -4.14 -11.18
C ARG A 44 2.29 -3.20 -10.78
N GLN A 45 2.31 -1.96 -11.29
CA GLN A 45 3.33 -0.96 -10.94
C GLN A 45 3.23 -0.58 -9.45
N SER A 46 2.01 -0.38 -8.95
CA SER A 46 1.75 -0.13 -7.54
C SER A 46 2.26 -1.26 -6.65
N ASN A 47 2.03 -2.53 -7.01
CA ASN A 47 2.55 -3.68 -6.27
C ASN A 47 4.07 -3.72 -6.26
N GLN A 48 4.71 -3.53 -7.42
CA GLN A 48 6.17 -3.49 -7.52
C GLN A 48 6.75 -2.37 -6.66
N TRP A 49 6.10 -1.22 -6.60
CA TRP A 49 6.55 -0.14 -5.74
C TRP A 49 6.46 -0.51 -4.26
N ILE A 50 5.34 -1.09 -3.81
CA ILE A 50 5.18 -1.56 -2.42
C ILE A 50 6.27 -2.58 -2.07
N GLU A 51 6.51 -3.59 -2.92
CA GLU A 51 7.52 -4.62 -2.70
C GLU A 51 8.95 -4.06 -2.62
N ASN A 52 9.28 -3.05 -3.43
CA ASN A 52 10.63 -2.47 -3.48
C ASN A 52 10.89 -1.43 -2.38
N TYR A 53 9.87 -0.68 -1.96
CA TYR A 53 10.03 0.50 -1.09
C TYR A 53 9.43 0.32 0.31
N VAL A 54 8.49 -0.60 0.50
CA VAL A 54 7.77 -0.77 1.78
C VAL A 54 8.11 -2.12 2.41
N SER A 55 9.07 -2.13 3.32
CA SER A 55 9.53 -3.34 4.03
C SER A 55 8.64 -3.75 5.22
N THR A 56 7.76 -2.87 5.70
CA THR A 56 6.92 -3.08 6.88
C THR A 56 5.56 -3.71 6.56
N PHE A 57 5.25 -3.89 5.28
CA PHE A 57 4.02 -4.52 4.82
C PHE A 57 4.35 -5.84 4.11
N LYS A 58 3.54 -6.86 4.35
CA LYS A 58 3.63 -8.15 3.67
C LYS A 58 2.38 -8.40 2.85
N ASP A 59 2.53 -9.05 1.71
CA ASP A 59 1.42 -9.51 0.91
C ASP A 59 0.66 -10.63 1.66
N ILE A 60 -0.65 -10.48 1.77
CA ILE A 60 -1.58 -11.45 2.36
C ILE A 60 -2.71 -11.79 1.39
N SER A 61 -2.56 -11.45 0.11
CA SER A 61 -3.56 -11.78 -0.91
C SER A 61 -3.78 -13.31 -0.97
N GLN A 62 -5.06 -13.70 -0.98
CA GLN A 62 -5.46 -15.11 -1.06
C GLN A 62 -5.71 -15.56 -2.50
N GLN A 63 -5.80 -14.61 -3.45
CA GLN A 63 -6.11 -14.87 -4.84
C GLN A 63 -4.94 -14.40 -5.72
N GLU A 64 -4.62 -15.19 -6.74
CA GLU A 64 -3.70 -14.74 -7.79
C GLU A 64 -4.33 -13.58 -8.57
N GLY A 65 -3.62 -12.45 -8.59
CA GLY A 65 -4.08 -11.25 -9.29
C GLY A 65 -3.22 -10.04 -9.00
N GLU A 66 -3.54 -8.94 -9.69
CA GLU A 66 -2.87 -7.65 -9.49
C GLU A 66 -3.52 -6.83 -8.36
N LEU A 67 -4.74 -7.19 -7.93
CA LEU A 67 -5.42 -6.57 -6.79
C LEU A 67 -5.00 -7.29 -5.49
N ARG A 68 -3.81 -6.95 -5.02
CA ARG A 68 -3.23 -7.55 -3.83
C ARG A 68 -3.66 -6.80 -2.57
N THR A 69 -3.58 -7.50 -1.45
CA THR A 69 -3.83 -6.93 -0.13
C THR A 69 -2.58 -7.11 0.68
N PHE A 70 -2.03 -6.01 1.17
CA PHE A 70 -0.87 -6.02 2.04
C PHE A 70 -1.30 -5.70 3.46
N MET A 71 -0.68 -6.35 4.43
CA MET A 71 -0.89 -6.12 5.85
C MET A 71 0.41 -5.65 6.48
N MET A 72 0.32 -4.63 7.34
CA MET A 72 1.46 -4.22 8.14
C MET A 72 1.89 -5.40 9.02
N TYR A 73 3.12 -5.85 8.84
CA TYR A 73 3.74 -6.88 9.64
C TYR A 73 4.78 -6.22 10.53
N ASN A 74 4.45 -6.11 11.81
CA ASN A 74 5.34 -5.52 12.80
C ASN A 74 5.98 -6.68 13.59
N PRO A 75 7.25 -7.05 13.33
CA PRO A 75 7.92 -8.13 14.08
C PRO A 75 8.17 -7.78 15.56
N ASN A 76 8.06 -6.51 15.94
CA ASN A 76 8.33 -6.03 17.30
C ASN A 76 7.07 -5.73 18.13
N GLY A 77 5.88 -6.15 17.68
CA GLY A 77 4.66 -6.09 18.51
C GLY A 77 4.35 -4.69 19.07
N GLY A 78 4.35 -3.65 18.23
CA GLY A 78 4.13 -2.27 18.67
C GLY A 78 2.75 -2.06 19.31
N LEU A 79 2.74 -2.06 20.64
CA LEU A 79 1.91 -1.23 21.52
C LEU A 79 2.83 -0.19 22.16
#